data_AF-A0A3N1INY5-F1
#
_entry.id   AF-A0A3N1INY5-F1
#
_cell.length_a   1.000
_cell.length_b   1.000
_cell.length_c   1.000
_cell.angle_alpha   90.00
_cell.angle_beta   90.00
_cell.angle_gamma   90.00
#
_symmetry.space_group_name_H-M   'P 1'
#
loop_
_entity.id
_entity.type
_entity.pdbx_description
1 polymer ?
#
loop_
_entity_poly.entity_id
_entity_poly.type
_entity_poly.pdbx_seq_one_letter_code
_entity_poly.pdbx_strand_id
1 'polypeptide(L)'
;MKINIAVGGLLALASLPGMAVPPETDAEHPDNERCAWVLDTLVSTSSLPLLVTSGIDPSSVRADIDRREGQRLIAQVSFPVTPDPETPGAGQLGWVQYDPDSGVLDDITTDPKKPEALDFDRRYVQLYAGCLEQKPMYSVIGKGRLTFYQNPELTNPVPGVFILPDEPVRWLVAKESAARVRYQSRDGRIYLGWVPSSRLKVIDFNRQK
;
A
#
# COMPACT_ATOMS: atom_id res chain seq x y z
N MET A 1 -32.63 68.65 22.02
CA MET A 1 -33.34 67.50 22.60
C MET A 1 -32.29 66.46 22.99
N LYS A 2 -32.23 66.07 24.26
CA LYS A 2 -31.23 65.14 24.82
C LYS A 2 -31.46 63.73 24.27
N ILE A 3 -30.39 62.93 24.13
CA ILE A 3 -30.23 61.57 24.68
C ILE A 3 -28.72 61.22 24.64
N ASN A 4 -28.16 60.95 25.81
CA ASN A 4 -26.91 60.23 26.02
C ASN A 4 -27.21 58.72 25.98
N ILE A 5 -26.35 57.91 25.38
CA ILE A 5 -26.05 56.55 25.88
C ILE A 5 -24.55 56.28 25.69
N ALA A 6 -23.85 56.15 26.82
CA ALA A 6 -22.58 55.47 26.93
C ALA A 6 -22.86 54.00 27.31
N VAL A 7 -22.25 53.04 26.61
CA VAL A 7 -22.04 51.70 27.14
C VAL A 7 -20.63 51.28 26.74
N GLY A 8 -19.78 51.13 27.75
CA GLY A 8 -18.45 50.57 27.63
C GLY A 8 -18.50 49.07 27.36
N GLY A 9 -17.53 48.59 26.60
CA GLY A 9 -17.26 47.17 26.40
C GLY A 9 -15.76 46.97 26.29
N LEU A 10 -15.13 46.68 27.43
CA LEU A 10 -13.74 46.26 27.51
C LEU A 10 -13.68 44.79 27.06
N LEU A 11 -13.29 44.54 25.81
CA LEU A 11 -13.02 43.19 25.31
C LEU A 11 -11.61 42.77 25.76
N ALA A 12 -11.55 42.01 26.86
CA ALA A 12 -10.36 41.28 27.24
C ALA A 12 -10.15 40.15 26.21
N LEU A 13 -9.12 40.30 25.37
CA LEU A 13 -8.59 39.22 24.55
C LEU A 13 -7.91 38.21 25.49
N ALA A 14 -8.59 37.10 25.77
CA ALA A 14 -7.98 35.95 26.42
C ALA A 14 -7.01 35.29 25.44
N SER A 15 -5.72 35.45 25.67
CA SER A 15 -4.66 34.71 25.01
C SER A 15 -4.80 33.23 25.38
N LEU A 16 -5.32 32.42 24.46
CA LEU A 16 -5.22 30.96 24.59
C LEU A 16 -3.76 30.55 24.46
N PRO A 17 -3.20 29.73 25.36
CA PRO A 17 -1.89 29.14 25.16
C PRO A 17 -1.95 28.28 23.90
N GLY A 18 -1.08 28.58 22.94
CA GLY A 18 -0.91 27.76 21.74
C GLY A 18 -0.52 26.35 22.17
N MET A 19 -1.42 25.39 21.94
CA MET A 19 -1.04 23.99 22.01
C MET A 19 -0.01 23.75 20.91
N ALA A 20 1.22 23.47 21.31
CA ALA A 20 2.24 22.96 20.41
C ALA A 20 1.72 21.63 19.87
N VAL A 21 1.35 21.61 18.59
CA VAL A 21 1.16 20.35 17.87
C VAL A 21 2.53 19.66 17.89
N PRO A 22 2.67 18.46 18.49
CA PRO A 22 3.92 17.73 18.40
C PRO A 22 4.25 17.51 16.93
N PRO A 23 5.55 17.51 16.53
CA PRO A 23 5.89 17.17 15.16
C PRO A 23 5.33 15.78 14.86
N GLU A 24 4.40 15.69 13.91
CA GLU A 24 3.99 14.39 13.35
C GLU A 24 5.28 13.70 12.91
N THR A 25 5.62 12.60 13.57
CA THR A 25 6.69 11.75 13.06
C THR A 25 6.18 11.09 11.79
N ASP A 26 6.98 11.05 10.73
CA ASP A 26 6.57 10.50 9.43
C ASP A 26 6.11 9.02 9.50
N ALA A 27 6.44 8.33 10.60
CA ALA A 27 5.98 6.99 10.94
C ALA A 27 4.47 6.91 11.24
N GLU A 28 3.87 7.96 11.81
CA GLU A 28 2.47 8.02 12.26
C GLU A 28 1.50 8.52 11.16
N HIS A 29 1.86 8.43 9.88
CA HIS A 29 0.94 8.84 8.81
C HIS A 29 -0.24 7.84 8.71
N PRO A 30 -1.52 8.27 8.78
CA PRO A 30 -2.67 7.36 8.78
C PRO A 30 -2.78 6.44 7.55
N ASP A 31 -2.18 6.80 6.42
CA ASP A 31 -2.12 5.96 5.24
C ASP A 31 -1.13 4.78 5.41
N ASN A 32 -0.13 4.92 6.29
CA ASN A 32 0.81 3.84 6.62
C ASN A 32 0.06 2.65 7.22
N GLU A 33 -0.81 2.87 8.21
CA GLU A 33 -1.60 1.80 8.84
C GLU A 33 -2.61 1.17 7.85
N ARG A 34 -3.33 2.00 7.10
CA ARG A 34 -4.33 1.52 6.13
C ARG A 34 -3.69 0.67 5.02
N CYS A 35 -2.49 1.02 4.58
CA CYS A 35 -1.80 0.36 3.48
C CYS A 35 -0.76 -0.67 3.94
N ALA A 36 -0.56 -0.83 5.26
CA ALA A 36 0.50 -1.67 5.85
C ALA A 36 0.51 -3.09 5.29
N TRP A 37 -0.65 -3.75 5.23
CA TRP A 37 -0.73 -5.14 4.75
C TRP A 37 -0.26 -5.29 3.29
N VAL A 38 -0.39 -4.24 2.47
CA VAL A 38 0.10 -4.27 1.09
C VAL A 38 1.63 -4.18 1.06
N LEU A 39 2.23 -3.38 1.96
CA LEU A 39 3.69 -3.33 2.14
C LEU A 39 4.22 -4.68 2.67
N ASP A 40 3.55 -5.27 3.66
CA ASP A 40 3.84 -6.64 4.13
C ASP A 40 3.82 -7.63 2.96
N THR A 41 2.87 -7.48 2.03
CA THR A 41 2.75 -8.34 0.85
C THR A 41 3.88 -8.11 -0.16
N LEU A 42 4.30 -6.87 -0.37
CA LEU A 42 5.46 -6.54 -1.22
C LEU A 42 6.74 -7.19 -0.67
N VAL A 43 6.98 -7.09 0.64
CA VAL A 43 8.17 -7.66 1.28
C VAL A 43 8.10 -9.18 1.37
N SER A 44 6.96 -9.76 1.76
CA SER A 44 6.81 -11.22 1.87
C SER A 44 6.93 -11.97 0.54
N THR A 45 6.70 -11.29 -0.59
CA THR A 45 6.90 -11.87 -1.92
C THR A 45 8.28 -11.59 -2.50
N SER A 46 9.15 -10.91 -1.73
CA SER A 46 10.45 -10.46 -2.19
C SER A 46 11.55 -11.51 -2.08
N SER A 47 12.67 -11.25 -2.75
CA SER A 47 13.90 -12.04 -2.70
C SER A 47 14.80 -11.66 -1.52
N LEU A 48 14.28 -11.02 -0.47
CA LEU A 48 15.07 -10.62 0.70
C LEU A 48 15.83 -11.85 1.27
N PRO A 49 17.17 -11.85 1.33
CA PRO A 49 17.94 -13.06 1.63
C PRO A 49 17.54 -13.73 2.95
N LEU A 50 17.41 -12.95 4.02
CA LEU A 50 17.04 -13.47 5.34
C LEU A 50 15.59 -13.99 5.41
N LEU A 51 14.69 -13.53 4.53
CA LEU A 51 13.37 -14.14 4.39
C LEU A 51 13.47 -15.52 3.74
N VAL A 52 14.25 -15.63 2.66
CA VAL A 52 14.38 -16.86 1.87
C VAL A 52 15.13 -17.95 2.64
N THR A 53 16.16 -17.61 3.42
CA THR A 53 17.01 -18.60 4.09
C THR A 53 16.49 -19.08 5.43
N SER A 54 15.60 -18.32 6.08
CA SER A 54 15.19 -18.59 7.48
C SER A 54 14.08 -19.64 7.62
N GLY A 55 13.47 -20.09 6.50
CA GLY A 55 12.36 -21.05 6.54
C GLY A 55 11.09 -20.52 7.21
N ILE A 56 11.00 -19.20 7.39
CA ILE A 56 9.85 -18.50 7.96
C ILE A 56 8.72 -18.52 6.95
N ASP A 57 7.48 -18.65 7.43
CA ASP A 57 6.30 -18.46 6.59
C ASP A 57 6.26 -17.00 6.11
N PRO A 58 6.43 -16.72 4.80
CA PRO A 58 6.47 -15.36 4.31
C PRO A 58 5.20 -14.58 4.63
N SER A 59 4.05 -15.26 4.75
CA SER A 59 2.78 -14.59 5.08
C SER A 59 2.71 -14.04 6.49
N SER A 60 3.64 -14.41 7.37
CA SER A 60 3.76 -13.90 8.74
C SER A 60 4.65 -12.65 8.85
N VAL A 61 5.38 -12.29 7.79
CA VAL A 61 6.31 -11.16 7.79
C VAL A 61 5.56 -9.84 7.89
N ARG A 62 6.13 -8.91 8.66
CA ARG A 62 5.69 -7.53 8.78
C ARG A 62 6.77 -6.58 8.29
N ALA A 63 6.35 -5.50 7.67
CA ALA A 63 7.19 -4.40 7.21
C ALA A 63 6.75 -3.12 7.91
N ASP A 64 7.30 -2.88 9.09
CA ASP A 64 6.93 -1.76 9.95
C ASP A 64 7.70 -0.52 9.52
N ILE A 65 7.00 0.53 9.08
CA ILE A 65 7.64 1.77 8.63
C ILE A 65 8.25 2.48 9.83
N ASP A 66 9.58 2.52 9.89
CA ASP A 66 10.35 3.21 10.92
C ASP A 66 10.45 4.71 10.63
N ARG A 67 10.73 5.04 9.37
CA ARG A 67 10.88 6.43 8.93
C ARG A 67 10.65 6.61 7.44
N ARG A 68 10.59 7.87 7.03
CA ARG A 68 10.49 8.28 5.63
C ARG A 68 11.70 9.14 5.25
N GLU A 69 12.25 8.92 4.07
CA GLU A 69 13.34 9.70 3.48
C GLU A 69 12.86 10.29 2.15
N GLY A 70 12.32 11.51 2.21
CA GLY A 70 11.59 12.11 1.09
C GLY A 70 10.31 11.33 0.80
N GLN A 71 10.21 10.68 -0.36
CA GLN A 71 9.09 9.80 -0.71
C GLN A 71 9.32 8.33 -0.35
N ARG A 72 10.56 7.96 -0.02
CA ARG A 72 10.95 6.57 0.24
C ARG A 72 10.59 6.17 1.67
N LEU A 73 10.08 4.97 1.82
CA LEU A 73 9.76 4.34 3.09
C LEU A 73 10.96 3.50 3.52
N ILE A 74 11.38 3.67 4.76
CA ILE A 74 12.33 2.78 5.40
C ILE A 74 11.56 1.92 6.39
N ALA A 75 11.51 0.62 6.14
CA ALA A 75 10.74 -0.31 6.95
C ALA A 75 11.64 -1.39 7.57
N GLN A 76 11.40 -1.66 8.85
CA GLN A 76 11.96 -2.81 9.53
C GLN A 76 11.19 -4.06 9.12
N VAL A 77 11.89 -5.09 8.69
CA VAL A 77 11.28 -6.37 8.37
C VAL A 77 11.37 -7.28 9.58
N SER A 78 10.22 -7.78 10.04
CA SER A 78 10.11 -8.63 11.22
C SER A 78 9.16 -9.80 11.01
N PHE A 79 9.18 -10.77 11.92
CA PHE A 79 8.21 -11.86 12.01
C PHE A 79 7.77 -12.03 13.48
N PRO A 80 6.57 -12.57 13.74
CA PRO A 80 5.95 -12.54 15.06
C PRO A 80 6.67 -13.47 16.03
N VAL A 81 7.64 -12.91 16.75
CA VAL A 81 8.31 -13.50 17.91
C VAL A 81 8.32 -12.44 19.01
N THR A 82 8.00 -12.83 20.23
CA THR A 82 8.11 -11.95 21.39
C THR A 82 9.59 -11.80 21.75
N PRO A 83 10.17 -10.58 21.67
CA PRO A 83 11.54 -10.37 22.11
C PRO A 83 11.64 -10.53 23.62
N ASP A 84 12.75 -11.09 24.10
CA ASP A 84 13.07 -11.15 25.52
C ASP A 84 14.32 -10.30 25.82
N PRO A 85 14.60 -9.95 27.10
CA PRO A 85 15.75 -9.10 27.45
C PRO A 85 17.13 -9.68 27.07
N GLU A 86 17.25 -10.99 26.92
CA GLU A 86 18.47 -11.68 26.47
C GLU A 86 18.56 -11.68 24.93
N THR A 87 17.42 -11.63 24.24
CA THR A 87 17.32 -11.58 22.77
C THR A 87 16.44 -10.42 22.27
N PRO A 88 16.81 -9.15 22.52
CA PRO A 88 15.97 -8.00 22.18
C PRO A 88 15.75 -7.80 20.67
N GLY A 89 16.55 -8.46 19.82
CA GLY A 89 16.41 -8.47 18.36
C GLY A 89 15.71 -9.71 17.79
N ALA A 90 15.17 -10.60 18.64
CA ALA A 90 14.44 -11.76 18.17
C ALA A 90 13.26 -11.33 17.30
N GLY A 91 13.10 -11.98 16.14
CA GLY A 91 12.05 -11.62 15.18
C GLY A 91 12.48 -10.63 14.10
N GLN A 92 13.64 -9.98 14.19
CA GLN A 92 14.10 -9.05 13.15
C GLN A 92 14.80 -9.77 11.99
N LEU A 93 14.38 -9.45 10.75
CA LEU A 93 14.99 -9.98 9.52
C LEU A 93 15.81 -8.95 8.76
N GLY A 94 15.65 -7.66 9.01
CA GLY A 94 16.46 -6.63 8.36
C GLY A 94 15.69 -5.36 8.09
N TRP A 95 16.11 -4.65 7.06
CA TRP A 95 15.60 -3.36 6.66
C TRP A 95 15.41 -3.28 5.15
N VAL A 96 14.29 -2.73 4.72
CA VAL A 96 14.00 -2.47 3.31
C VAL A 96 13.71 -1.00 3.08
N GLN A 97 14.05 -0.55 1.87
CA GLN A 97 13.65 0.74 1.34
C GLN A 97 12.63 0.52 0.22
N TYR A 98 11.46 1.17 0.31
CA TYR A 98 10.45 1.14 -0.75
C TYR A 98 10.17 2.53 -1.28
N ASP A 99 10.19 2.71 -2.60
CA ASP A 99 9.80 3.95 -3.27
C ASP A 99 8.42 3.76 -3.92
N PRO A 100 7.34 4.39 -3.39
CA PRO A 100 5.99 4.23 -3.92
C PRO A 100 5.80 4.74 -5.35
N ASP A 101 6.62 5.69 -5.80
CA ASP A 101 6.47 6.30 -7.13
C ASP A 101 7.10 5.42 -8.21
N SER A 102 8.31 4.91 -7.94
CA SER A 102 9.03 4.04 -8.88
C SER A 102 8.64 2.56 -8.73
N GLY A 103 8.07 2.18 -7.60
CA GLY A 103 7.76 0.79 -7.26
C GLY A 103 9.03 -0.05 -7.18
N VAL A 104 10.08 0.51 -6.59
CA VAL A 104 11.36 -0.16 -6.32
C VAL A 104 11.39 -0.55 -4.86
N LEU A 105 11.85 -1.78 -4.59
CA LEU A 105 12.05 -2.32 -3.25
C LEU A 105 13.51 -2.77 -3.17
N ASP A 106 14.27 -2.22 -2.22
CA ASP A 106 15.67 -2.52 -2.02
C ASP A 106 15.91 -3.09 -0.62
N ASP A 107 16.84 -4.03 -0.51
CA ASP A 107 17.45 -4.44 0.76
C ASP A 107 18.53 -3.43 1.15
N ILE A 108 18.43 -2.91 2.36
CA ILE A 108 19.38 -1.97 2.96
C ILE A 108 19.95 -2.49 4.29
N THR A 109 19.78 -3.79 4.56
CA THR A 109 20.16 -4.44 5.82
C THR A 109 21.66 -4.34 6.09
N THR A 110 22.49 -4.57 5.06
CA THR A 110 23.96 -4.64 5.21
C THR A 110 24.62 -3.27 5.05
N ASP A 111 24.26 -2.51 4.01
CA ASP A 111 24.80 -1.18 3.72
C ASP A 111 23.72 -0.27 3.11
N PRO A 112 23.10 0.63 3.89
CA PRO A 112 22.09 1.56 3.38
C PRO A 112 22.58 2.49 2.26
N LYS A 113 23.90 2.66 2.10
CA LYS A 113 24.49 3.47 1.02
C LYS A 113 24.68 2.68 -0.26
N LYS A 114 24.51 1.36 -0.22
CA LYS A 114 24.55 0.46 -1.37
C LYS A 114 23.34 -0.47 -1.33
N PRO A 115 22.12 0.06 -1.57
CA PRO A 115 20.92 -0.76 -1.59
C PRO A 115 21.00 -1.84 -2.67
N GLU A 116 20.51 -3.04 -2.35
CA GLU A 116 20.43 -4.16 -3.27
C GLU A 116 18.99 -4.36 -3.74
N ALA A 117 18.74 -4.23 -5.05
CA ALA A 117 17.39 -4.35 -5.59
C ALA A 117 16.81 -5.75 -5.37
N LEU A 118 15.57 -5.81 -4.88
CA LEU A 118 14.85 -7.05 -4.66
C LEU A 118 13.92 -7.39 -5.83
N ASP A 119 13.85 -8.68 -6.16
CA ASP A 119 12.79 -9.23 -6.99
C ASP A 119 11.56 -9.51 -6.12
N PHE A 120 10.37 -9.11 -6.56
CA PHE A 120 9.13 -9.34 -5.80
C PHE A 120 7.92 -9.36 -6.72
N ASP A 121 6.74 -9.64 -6.17
CA ASP A 121 5.50 -9.63 -6.95
C ASP A 121 5.03 -8.21 -7.28
N ARG A 122 5.30 -7.77 -8.50
CA ARG A 122 4.99 -6.41 -8.93
C ARG A 122 3.48 -6.14 -9.06
N ARG A 123 2.59 -7.15 -8.94
CA ARG A 123 1.13 -6.95 -8.88
C ARG A 123 0.72 -5.99 -7.77
N TYR A 124 1.44 -5.99 -6.66
CA TYR A 124 1.11 -5.20 -5.46
C TYR A 124 1.61 -3.75 -5.52
N VAL A 125 2.47 -3.39 -6.48
CA VAL A 125 2.94 -1.99 -6.66
C VAL A 125 1.78 -1.06 -6.93
N GLN A 126 0.95 -1.39 -7.93
CA GLN A 126 -0.24 -0.59 -8.24
C GLN A 126 -1.29 -0.61 -7.12
N LEU A 127 -1.32 -1.68 -6.32
CA LEU A 127 -2.22 -1.79 -5.19
C LEU A 127 -1.81 -0.83 -4.07
N TYR A 128 -0.51 -0.76 -3.78
CA TYR A 128 0.04 0.15 -2.79
C TYR A 128 -0.15 1.60 -3.20
N ALA A 129 0.22 1.95 -4.45
CA ALA A 129 0.00 3.30 -4.98
C ALA A 129 -1.48 3.69 -4.95
N GLY A 130 -2.38 2.79 -5.39
CA GLY A 130 -3.82 3.04 -5.32
C GLY A 130 -4.33 3.22 -3.88
N CYS A 131 -3.78 2.48 -2.92
CA CYS A 131 -4.08 2.64 -1.51
C CYS A 131 -3.68 4.02 -0.99
N LEU A 132 -2.44 4.47 -1.24
CA LEU A 132 -1.95 5.79 -0.84
C LEU A 132 -2.77 6.93 -1.46
N GLU A 133 -3.13 6.80 -2.73
CA GLU A 133 -3.93 7.79 -3.46
C GLU A 133 -5.43 7.76 -3.11
N GLN A 134 -5.86 6.88 -2.19
CA GLN A 134 -7.28 6.65 -1.85
C GLN A 134 -8.15 6.34 -3.07
N LYS A 135 -7.57 5.67 -4.07
CA LYS A 135 -8.30 5.24 -5.27
C LYS A 135 -8.89 3.86 -5.05
N PRO A 136 -10.12 3.60 -5.54
CA PRO A 136 -10.72 2.29 -5.44
C PRO A 136 -9.90 1.28 -6.23
N MET A 137 -9.43 0.25 -5.54
CA MET A 137 -8.75 -0.91 -6.10
C MET A 137 -9.68 -2.12 -6.06
N TYR A 138 -9.48 -3.05 -6.99
CA TYR A 138 -10.37 -4.19 -7.14
C TYR A 138 -9.57 -5.48 -7.19
N SER A 139 -10.13 -6.56 -6.64
CA SER A 139 -9.61 -7.91 -6.82
C SER A 139 -10.54 -8.72 -7.70
N VAL A 140 -9.97 -9.68 -8.40
CA VAL A 140 -10.74 -10.65 -9.18
C VAL A 140 -11.36 -11.69 -8.26
N ILE A 141 -12.66 -11.94 -8.42
CA ILE A 141 -13.38 -12.96 -7.63
C ILE A 141 -13.85 -14.12 -8.52
N GLY A 142 -14.40 -15.15 -7.88
CA GLY A 142 -14.95 -16.34 -8.55
C GLY A 142 -13.91 -17.43 -8.79
N LYS A 143 -14.27 -18.42 -9.62
CA LYS A 143 -13.41 -19.57 -9.91
C LYS A 143 -12.76 -19.42 -11.29
N GLY A 144 -11.51 -19.88 -11.39
CA GLY A 144 -10.77 -19.95 -12.64
C GLY A 144 -10.30 -18.61 -13.18
N ARG A 145 -9.57 -18.69 -14.31
CA ARG A 145 -8.93 -17.59 -15.01
C ARG A 145 -9.97 -16.59 -15.53
N LEU A 146 -9.74 -15.30 -15.30
CA LEU A 146 -10.50 -14.21 -15.88
C LEU A 146 -9.87 -13.79 -17.21
N THR A 147 -10.58 -14.03 -18.30
CA THR A 147 -10.16 -13.68 -19.66
C THR A 147 -10.33 -12.19 -19.94
N PHE A 148 -9.37 -11.60 -20.64
CA PHE A 148 -9.49 -10.26 -21.21
C PHE A 148 -10.26 -10.27 -22.53
N TYR A 149 -10.95 -9.18 -22.81
CA TYR A 149 -11.61 -8.91 -24.08
C TYR A 149 -11.12 -7.60 -24.68
N GLN A 150 -11.08 -7.53 -26.01
CA GLN A 150 -10.67 -6.31 -26.72
C GLN A 150 -11.76 -5.23 -26.68
N ASN A 151 -13.02 -5.64 -26.51
CA ASN A 151 -14.19 -4.79 -26.61
C ASN A 151 -15.14 -5.00 -25.40
N PRO A 152 -15.94 -3.97 -25.06
CA PRO A 152 -16.82 -4.02 -23.89
C PRO A 152 -18.02 -4.96 -24.04
N GLU A 153 -18.34 -5.40 -25.26
CA GLU A 153 -19.40 -6.40 -25.49
C GLU A 153 -18.95 -7.83 -25.12
N LEU A 154 -17.69 -8.00 -24.73
CA LEU A 154 -17.11 -9.27 -24.25
C LEU A 154 -17.19 -10.40 -25.29
N THR A 155 -17.02 -10.08 -26.57
CA THR A 155 -17.12 -11.04 -27.68
C THR A 155 -15.77 -11.42 -28.29
N ASN A 156 -14.75 -10.56 -28.19
CA ASN A 156 -13.42 -10.79 -28.76
C ASN A 156 -12.38 -11.05 -27.67
N PRO A 157 -12.21 -12.32 -27.20
CA PRO A 157 -11.27 -12.64 -26.15
C PRO A 157 -9.81 -12.48 -26.61
N VAL A 158 -8.95 -12.04 -25.69
CA VAL A 158 -7.51 -11.95 -25.88
C VAL A 158 -6.86 -13.27 -25.44
N PRO A 159 -6.24 -14.04 -26.34
CA PRO A 159 -5.60 -15.29 -25.98
C PRO A 159 -4.29 -15.05 -25.19
N GLY A 160 -3.96 -16.01 -24.31
CA GLY A 160 -2.66 -16.05 -23.62
C GLY A 160 -2.51 -15.13 -22.41
N VAL A 161 -3.43 -14.19 -22.17
CA VAL A 161 -3.41 -13.29 -21.02
C VAL A 161 -4.68 -13.48 -20.19
N PHE A 162 -4.53 -13.71 -18.89
CA PHE A 162 -5.63 -13.86 -17.95
C PHE A 162 -5.22 -13.39 -16.55
N ILE A 163 -6.21 -13.11 -15.73
CA ILE A 163 -6.05 -12.72 -14.32
C ILE A 163 -6.54 -13.87 -13.44
N LEU A 164 -5.80 -14.23 -12.40
CA LEU A 164 -6.25 -15.24 -11.44
C LEU A 164 -7.14 -14.62 -10.35
N PRO A 165 -7.97 -15.42 -9.66
CA PRO A 165 -8.66 -14.97 -8.46
C PRO A 165 -7.71 -14.34 -7.44
N ASP A 166 -8.22 -13.36 -6.70
CA ASP A 166 -7.54 -12.55 -5.68
C ASP A 166 -6.46 -11.60 -6.20
N GLU A 167 -6.14 -11.61 -7.50
CA GLU A 167 -5.19 -10.68 -8.07
C GLU A 167 -5.76 -9.26 -8.19
N PRO A 168 -4.96 -8.23 -7.90
CA PRO A 168 -5.40 -6.84 -7.94
C PRO A 168 -5.43 -6.28 -9.36
N VAL A 169 -6.44 -5.46 -9.64
CA VAL A 169 -6.59 -4.68 -10.86
C VAL A 169 -7.00 -3.25 -10.53
N ARG A 170 -6.67 -2.32 -11.43
CA ARG A 170 -7.20 -0.95 -11.38
C ARG A 170 -8.33 -0.82 -12.39
N TRP A 171 -9.51 -0.46 -11.90
CA TRP A 171 -10.65 -0.11 -12.75
C TRP A 171 -10.41 1.23 -13.43
N LEU A 172 -10.58 1.29 -14.75
CA LEU A 172 -10.40 2.52 -15.53
C LEU A 172 -11.75 3.12 -15.95
N VAL A 173 -12.61 2.32 -16.58
CA VAL A 173 -13.92 2.79 -17.07
C VAL A 173 -14.91 1.63 -17.13
N ALA A 174 -16.21 1.93 -16.98
CA ALA A 174 -17.30 0.97 -17.12
C ALA A 174 -18.08 1.20 -18.42
N LYS A 175 -18.58 0.12 -19.02
CA LYS A 175 -19.61 0.17 -20.07
C LYS A 175 -20.52 -1.05 -19.89
N GLU A 176 -21.79 -0.81 -19.61
CA GLU A 176 -22.78 -1.86 -19.35
C GLU A 176 -22.31 -2.87 -18.27
N SER A 177 -22.14 -4.13 -18.64
CA SER A 177 -21.70 -5.24 -17.77
C SER A 177 -20.18 -5.49 -17.80
N ALA A 178 -19.42 -4.61 -18.46
CA ALA A 178 -17.98 -4.72 -18.61
C ALA A 178 -17.23 -3.54 -17.96
N ALA A 179 -16.02 -3.84 -17.48
CA ALA A 179 -15.07 -2.88 -16.98
C ALA A 179 -13.79 -2.97 -17.80
N ARG A 180 -13.24 -1.83 -18.21
CA ARG A 180 -11.87 -1.77 -18.73
C ARG A 180 -10.94 -1.62 -17.55
N VAL A 181 -9.96 -2.51 -17.45
CA VAL A 181 -9.03 -2.56 -16.32
C VAL A 181 -7.58 -2.44 -16.78
N ARG A 182 -6.74 -1.93 -15.89
CA ARG A 182 -5.29 -2.07 -15.93
C ARG A 182 -4.88 -3.19 -14.99
N TYR A 183 -4.18 -4.17 -15.54
CA TYR A 183 -3.59 -5.27 -14.80
C TYR A 183 -2.08 -5.24 -14.95
N GLN A 184 -1.39 -5.55 -13.86
CA GLN A 184 0.06 -5.68 -13.83
C GLN A 184 0.36 -7.14 -13.51
N SER A 185 1.14 -7.85 -14.32
CA SER A 185 1.56 -9.21 -14.00
C SER A 185 2.66 -9.22 -12.94
N ARG A 186 2.99 -10.40 -12.43
CA ARG A 186 4.01 -10.61 -11.39
C ARG A 186 5.37 -9.99 -11.75
N ASP A 187 5.78 -10.09 -13.01
CA ASP A 187 7.01 -9.51 -13.56
C ASP A 187 6.90 -8.01 -13.92
N GLY A 188 5.74 -7.40 -13.71
CA GLY A 188 5.50 -5.98 -13.93
C GLY A 188 4.98 -5.60 -15.31
N ARG A 189 4.76 -6.54 -16.23
CA ARG A 189 4.14 -6.21 -17.53
C ARG A 189 2.72 -5.70 -17.34
N ILE A 190 2.36 -4.66 -18.09
CA ILE A 190 1.05 -4.03 -17.99
C ILE A 190 0.14 -4.48 -19.13
N TYR A 191 -1.07 -4.89 -18.78
CA TYR A 191 -2.13 -5.27 -19.71
C TYR A 191 -3.34 -4.35 -19.52
N LEU A 192 -3.95 -3.98 -20.64
CA LEU A 192 -5.21 -3.24 -20.67
C LEU A 192 -6.24 -4.07 -21.43
N GLY A 193 -7.44 -4.21 -20.87
CA GLY A 193 -8.51 -4.90 -21.56
C GLY A 193 -9.83 -4.84 -20.81
N TRP A 194 -10.87 -5.32 -21.47
CA TRP A 194 -12.21 -5.41 -20.89
C TRP A 194 -12.41 -6.74 -20.18
N VAL A 195 -13.10 -6.71 -19.05
CA VAL A 195 -13.48 -7.89 -18.27
C VAL A 195 -14.92 -7.74 -17.79
N PRO A 196 -15.64 -8.85 -17.52
CA PRO A 196 -16.94 -8.77 -16.86
C PRO A 196 -16.82 -8.06 -15.51
N SER A 197 -17.60 -6.99 -15.30
CA SER A 197 -17.55 -6.21 -14.05
C SER A 197 -18.01 -7.01 -12.83
N SER A 198 -18.89 -8.00 -13.04
CA SER A 198 -19.35 -8.95 -12.01
C SER A 198 -18.24 -9.82 -11.42
N ARG A 199 -17.07 -9.86 -12.06
CA ARG A 199 -15.88 -10.59 -11.59
C ARG A 199 -14.93 -9.72 -10.77
N LEU A 200 -15.29 -8.45 -10.50
CA LEU A 200 -14.48 -7.51 -9.75
C LEU A 200 -15.15 -7.16 -8.43
N LYS A 201 -14.36 -7.14 -7.35
CA LYS A 201 -14.80 -6.71 -6.02
C LYS A 201 -13.87 -5.63 -5.51
N VAL A 202 -14.43 -4.58 -4.93
CA VAL A 202 -13.64 -3.53 -4.27
C VAL A 202 -12.81 -4.14 -3.14
N ILE A 203 -11.53 -3.80 -3.11
CA ILE A 203 -10.61 -4.16 -2.03
C ILE A 203 -10.86 -3.21 -0.86
N ASP A 204 -11.11 -3.78 0.30
CA ASP A 204 -11.21 -3.04 1.55
C ASP A 204 -9.84 -3.02 2.23
N PHE A 205 -9.18 -1.86 2.18
CA PHE A 205 -7.87 -1.68 2.79
C PHE A 205 -7.92 -1.60 4.32
N ASN A 206 -9.08 -1.34 4.92
CA ASN A 206 -9.21 -1.27 6.38
C ASN A 206 -9.31 -2.66 7.04
N ARG A 207 -9.32 -3.73 6.24
CA ARG A 207 -9.40 -5.09 6.74
C ARG A 207 -8.04 -5.52 7.29
N GLN A 208 -7.89 -5.52 8.61
CA GLN A 208 -6.77 -6.17 9.29
C GLN A 208 -6.90 -7.70 9.09
N LYS A 209 -5.81 -8.34 8.67
CA LYS A 209 -5.69 -9.81 8.62
C LYS A 209 -5.38 -10.37 9.99
#